data_AF-A0A2U8X405-F1
#
_entry.id   AF-A0A2U8X405-F1
#
_cell.length_a   1.000
_cell.length_b   1.000
_cell.length_c   1.000
_cell.angle_alpha   90.00
_cell.angle_beta   90.00
_cell.angle_gamma   90.00
#
_symmetry.space_group_name_H-M   'P 1'
#
loop_
_entity.id
_entity.type
_entity.pdbx_description
1 polymer ?
#
loop_
_entity_poly.entity_id
_entity_poly.type
_entity_poly.pdbx_seq_one_letter_code
_entity_poly.pdbx_strand_id
1 'polypeptide(L)'
;MNRMLVKALIAGGVLVAAGFGPARADDNDYPTEARADYVFGCMAANGQTREALTKCACSIDAIAAILPYDKYVQASTILGMRQGIGQRANEFRSTKMFDDKVAELRRAQAEAEIRCYRQTAN
;
A
#
# COMPACT_ATOMS: atom_id res chain seq x y z
N MET A 1 2.17 -41.98 57.98
CA MET A 1 3.29 -41.83 57.03
C MET A 1 2.72 -41.96 55.62
N ASN A 2 2.11 -40.90 55.12
CA ASN A 2 2.69 -39.80 54.34
C ASN A 2 2.97 -40.16 52.86
N ARG A 3 2.01 -39.71 52.02
CA ARG A 3 2.27 -38.89 50.82
C ARG A 3 3.23 -39.48 49.80
N MET A 4 2.82 -40.48 49.02
CA MET A 4 3.63 -40.83 47.84
C MET A 4 2.90 -41.44 46.63
N LEU A 5 1.59 -41.28 46.50
CA LEU A 5 0.87 -41.75 45.30
C LEU A 5 0.03 -40.65 44.64
N VAL A 6 0.46 -39.39 44.79
CA VAL A 6 0.07 -38.28 43.92
C VAL A 6 1.14 -38.18 42.84
N LYS A 7 1.06 -38.96 41.76
CA LYS A 7 1.87 -38.80 40.53
C LYS A 7 1.54 -39.91 39.50
N ALA A 8 0.39 -39.82 38.84
CA ALA A 8 0.16 -40.54 37.58
C ALA A 8 -1.06 -39.98 36.82
N LEU A 9 -1.15 -38.65 36.67
CA LEU A 9 -2.23 -38.00 35.91
C LEU A 9 -1.72 -37.12 34.76
N ILE A 10 -0.57 -37.45 34.15
CA ILE A 10 -0.07 -36.70 33.01
C ILE A 10 0.43 -37.67 31.94
N ALA A 11 -0.50 -38.24 31.19
CA ALA A 11 -0.22 -38.93 29.92
C ALA A 11 -1.49 -38.94 29.06
N GLY A 12 -1.95 -37.76 28.67
CA GLY A 12 -3.13 -37.62 27.81
C GLY A 12 -3.10 -36.29 27.07
N GLY A 13 -2.72 -36.34 25.80
CA GLY A 13 -2.98 -35.27 24.84
C GLY A 13 -1.90 -34.19 24.73
N VAL A 14 -0.78 -34.49 24.07
CA VAL A 14 -0.06 -33.44 23.33
C VAL A 14 -0.95 -33.09 22.13
N LEU A 15 -1.78 -32.07 22.29
CA LEU A 15 -2.44 -31.38 21.20
C LEU A 15 -1.35 -30.85 20.27
N VAL A 16 -1.31 -31.40 19.05
CA VAL A 16 -0.61 -30.78 17.93
C VAL A 16 -1.31 -29.45 17.67
N ALA A 17 -0.77 -28.38 18.26
CA ALA A 17 -1.09 -27.02 17.84
C ALA A 17 -0.50 -26.84 16.43
N ALA A 18 -1.23 -27.30 15.41
CA ALA A 18 -1.01 -26.86 14.05
C ALA A 18 -1.15 -25.33 14.08
N GLY A 19 -0.03 -24.64 13.84
CA GLY A 19 0.05 -23.20 13.92
C GLY A 19 -0.94 -22.55 12.97
N PHE A 20 -2.07 -22.11 13.50
CA PHE A 20 -2.76 -20.92 13.01
C PHE A 20 -1.88 -19.73 13.40
N GLY A 21 -0.74 -19.58 12.72
CA GLY A 21 -0.14 -18.27 12.60
C GLY A 21 -1.16 -17.34 11.91
N PRO A 22 -1.14 -16.03 12.17
CA PRO A 22 -1.96 -15.12 11.38
C PRO A 22 -1.66 -15.42 9.91
N ALA A 23 -2.71 -15.69 9.12
CA ALA A 23 -2.59 -15.52 7.69
C ALA A 23 -1.94 -14.15 7.52
N ARG A 24 -0.75 -14.08 6.93
CA ARG A 24 -0.24 -12.80 6.46
C ARG A 24 -1.35 -12.34 5.53
N ALA A 25 -2.14 -11.37 5.98
CA ALA A 25 -3.02 -10.66 5.10
C ALA A 25 -2.10 -10.22 3.97
N ASP A 26 -2.47 -10.68 2.77
CA ASP A 26 -1.78 -10.41 1.53
C ASP A 26 -1.35 -8.94 1.47
N ASP A 27 -0.23 -8.67 0.80
CA ASP A 27 0.49 -7.39 0.63
C ASP A 27 -0.36 -6.31 -0.10
N ASN A 28 -1.64 -6.19 0.26
CA ASN A 28 -2.70 -5.40 -0.36
C ASN A 28 -3.41 -4.57 0.72
N ASP A 29 -2.69 -3.61 1.30
CA ASP A 29 -3.23 -2.67 2.27
C ASP A 29 -4.09 -1.55 1.65
N TYR A 30 -4.12 -1.44 0.32
CA TYR A 30 -4.97 -0.47 -0.39
C TYR A 30 -6.38 -1.04 -0.57
N PRO A 31 -7.41 -0.34 -0.08
CA PRO A 31 -8.81 -0.67 -0.33
C PRO A 31 -9.13 -0.72 -1.83
N THR A 32 -10.08 -1.56 -2.21
CA THR A 32 -10.46 -1.74 -3.62
C THR A 32 -10.95 -0.44 -4.25
N GLU A 33 -11.71 0.37 -3.50
CA GLU A 33 -12.15 1.68 -3.95
C GLU A 33 -10.97 2.62 -4.26
N ALA A 34 -9.93 2.63 -3.42
CA ALA A 34 -8.75 3.48 -3.63
C ALA A 34 -7.96 3.06 -4.89
N ARG A 35 -7.89 1.76 -5.17
CA ARG A 35 -7.28 1.25 -6.40
C ARG A 35 -8.09 1.65 -7.63
N ALA A 36 -9.42 1.50 -7.56
CA ALA A 36 -10.31 1.87 -8.64
C ALA A 36 -10.22 3.38 -8.95
N ASP A 37 -10.25 4.23 -7.93
CA ASP A 37 -10.12 5.68 -8.06
C ASP A 37 -8.79 6.07 -8.72
N TYR A 38 -7.69 5.45 -8.29
CA TYR A 38 -6.38 5.66 -8.92
C TYR A 38 -6.42 5.26 -10.40
N VAL A 39 -6.96 4.08 -10.73
CA VAL A 39 -7.03 3.58 -12.10
C VAL A 39 -7.87 4.50 -12.98
N PHE A 40 -9.01 4.99 -12.50
CA PHE A 40 -9.83 5.95 -13.23
C PHE A 40 -9.09 7.26 -13.49
N GLY A 41 -8.41 7.82 -12.49
CA GLY A 41 -7.59 9.02 -12.66
C GLY A 41 -6.41 8.81 -13.62
N CYS A 42 -5.71 7.70 -13.50
CA CYS A 42 -4.60 7.33 -14.37
C CYS A 42 -5.05 7.17 -15.83
N MET A 43 -6.17 6.48 -16.07
CA MET A 43 -6.72 6.32 -17.42
C MET A 43 -7.14 7.65 -18.05
N ALA A 44 -7.73 8.55 -17.26
CA ALA A 44 -8.09 9.88 -17.73
C ALA A 44 -6.87 10.67 -18.22
N ALA A 45 -5.70 10.47 -17.60
CA ALA A 45 -4.44 11.08 -18.03
C ALA A 45 -3.75 10.35 -19.20
N ASN A 46 -4.11 9.08 -19.47
CA ASN A 46 -3.38 8.20 -20.40
C ASN A 46 -4.24 7.64 -21.56
N GLY A 47 -5.38 8.27 -21.87
CA GLY A 47 -6.15 8.02 -23.09
C GLY A 47 -7.27 6.97 -23.00
N GLN A 48 -7.62 6.51 -21.80
CA GLN A 48 -8.81 5.67 -21.53
C GLN A 48 -8.94 4.38 -22.37
N THR A 49 -7.83 3.81 -22.84
CA THR A 49 -7.85 2.56 -23.62
C THR A 49 -7.73 1.32 -22.73
N ARG A 50 -7.98 0.13 -23.30
CA ARG A 50 -7.70 -1.15 -22.63
C ARG A 50 -6.22 -1.31 -22.27
N GLU A 51 -5.34 -0.78 -23.10
CA GLU A 51 -3.91 -0.76 -22.81
C GLU A 51 -3.60 0.13 -21.60
N ALA A 52 -4.16 1.35 -21.57
CA ALA A 52 -4.02 2.26 -20.44
C ALA A 52 -4.54 1.62 -19.14
N LEU A 53 -5.69 0.93 -19.18
CA LEU A 53 -6.20 0.16 -18.04
C LEU A 53 -5.17 -0.84 -17.51
N THR A 54 -4.56 -1.64 -18.39
CA THR A 54 -3.55 -2.64 -17.99
C THR A 54 -2.34 -1.96 -17.32
N LYS A 55 -1.84 -0.86 -17.90
CA LYS A 55 -0.68 -0.14 -17.34
C LYS A 55 -1.01 0.57 -16.03
N CYS A 56 -2.19 1.19 -15.93
CA CYS A 56 -2.66 1.86 -14.72
C CYS A 56 -2.89 0.87 -13.57
N ALA A 57 -3.44 -0.32 -13.85
CA ALA A 57 -3.57 -1.39 -12.87
C ALA A 57 -2.19 -1.87 -12.37
N CYS A 58 -1.27 -2.16 -13.29
CA CYS A 58 0.11 -2.48 -12.92
C CYS A 58 0.76 -1.40 -12.05
N SER A 59 0.54 -0.13 -12.39
CA SER A 59 1.13 1.00 -11.69
C SER A 59 0.69 1.09 -10.22
N ILE A 60 -0.60 0.92 -9.94
CA ILE A 60 -1.08 0.97 -8.55
C ILE A 60 -0.60 -0.23 -7.73
N ASP A 61 -0.50 -1.41 -8.33
CA ASP A 61 0.03 -2.59 -7.66
C ASP A 61 1.52 -2.43 -7.34
N ALA A 62 2.29 -1.85 -8.27
CA ALA A 62 3.70 -1.53 -8.04
C ALA A 62 3.88 -0.48 -6.95
N ILE A 63 3.01 0.53 -6.87
CA ILE A 63 3.04 1.54 -5.81
C ILE A 63 2.71 0.88 -4.46
N ALA A 64 1.65 0.06 -4.39
CA ALA A 64 1.22 -0.60 -3.16
C ALA A 64 2.30 -1.53 -2.59
N ALA A 65 3.09 -2.18 -3.46
CA ALA A 65 4.21 -3.02 -3.04
C ALA A 65 5.37 -2.26 -2.35
N ILE A 66 5.43 -0.93 -2.48
CA ILE A 66 6.54 -0.10 -1.98
C ILE A 66 6.08 0.89 -0.91
N LEU A 67 4.86 1.41 -1.04
CA LEU A 67 4.35 2.52 -0.25
C LEU A 67 3.07 2.10 0.50
N PRO A 68 3.08 2.07 1.84
CA PRO A 68 1.88 1.76 2.61
C PRO A 68 0.73 2.76 2.35
N TYR A 69 -0.51 2.29 2.42
CA TYR A 69 -1.72 3.04 2.10
C TYR A 69 -1.83 4.36 2.89
N ASP A 70 -1.52 4.34 4.18
CA ASP A 70 -1.54 5.56 5.01
C ASP A 70 -0.57 6.63 4.49
N LYS A 71 0.59 6.23 3.95
CA LYS A 71 1.56 7.16 3.36
C LYS A 71 1.08 7.68 2.01
N TYR A 72 0.43 6.82 1.23
CA TYR A 72 -0.22 7.23 0.00
C TYR A 72 -1.30 8.29 0.24
N VAL A 73 -2.21 8.06 1.21
CA VAL A 73 -3.27 9.03 1.55
C VAL A 73 -2.67 10.35 2.05
N GLN A 74 -1.63 10.31 2.87
CA GLN A 74 -0.92 11.52 3.31
C GLN A 74 -0.37 12.30 2.12
N ALA A 75 0.36 11.63 1.23
CA ALA A 75 0.99 12.27 0.08
C ALA A 75 -0.04 12.78 -0.96
N SER A 76 -1.10 12.02 -1.23
CA SER A 76 -2.17 12.40 -2.16
C SER A 76 -2.96 13.60 -1.64
N THR A 77 -3.24 13.64 -0.33
CA THR A 77 -3.89 14.79 0.33
C THR A 77 -3.01 16.04 0.21
N ILE A 78 -1.72 15.93 0.51
CA ILE A 78 -0.77 17.05 0.36
C ILE A 78 -0.79 17.56 -1.09
N LEU A 79 -0.73 16.67 -2.08
CA LEU A 79 -0.73 17.04 -3.49
C LEU A 79 -2.05 17.74 -3.89
N GLY A 80 -3.19 17.28 -3.38
CA GLY A 80 -4.48 17.94 -3.59
C GLY A 80 -4.51 19.36 -3.01
N MET A 81 -4.04 19.54 -1.78
CA MET A 81 -3.96 20.86 -1.13
C MET A 81 -3.01 21.81 -1.88
N ARG A 82 -1.94 21.29 -2.47
CA ARG A 82 -1.00 22.06 -3.31
C ARG A 82 -1.60 22.50 -4.65
N GLN A 83 -2.71 21.95 -5.11
CA GLN A 83 -3.38 22.39 -6.35
C GLN A 83 -4.27 23.62 -6.14
N GLY A 84 -4.61 23.96 -4.88
CA GLY A 84 -5.41 25.14 -4.56
C GLY A 84 -4.71 26.48 -4.85
N ILE A 85 -5.45 27.56 -4.64
CA ILE A 85 -4.98 28.95 -4.85
C ILE A 85 -4.95 29.68 -3.49
N GLY A 86 -4.00 30.61 -3.34
CA GLY A 86 -3.89 31.47 -2.16
C GLY A 86 -2.94 30.96 -1.07
N GLN A 87 -2.99 31.61 0.09
CA GLN A 87 -2.01 31.45 1.17
C GLN A 87 -1.93 30.01 1.70
N ARG A 88 -3.07 29.32 1.86
CA ARG A 88 -3.11 27.93 2.33
C ARG A 88 -2.38 26.97 1.39
N ALA A 89 -2.56 27.13 0.07
CA ALA A 89 -1.84 26.31 -0.89
C ALA A 89 -0.33 26.60 -0.86
N ASN A 90 0.07 27.86 -0.65
CA ASN A 90 1.47 28.23 -0.49
C ASN A 90 2.10 27.61 0.76
N GLU A 91 1.38 27.56 1.88
CA GLU A 91 1.83 26.90 3.11
C GLU A 91 2.10 25.40 2.89
N PHE A 92 1.20 24.70 2.18
CA PHE A 92 1.41 23.29 1.83
C PHE A 92 2.58 23.07 0.86
N ARG A 93 2.89 24.04 -0.01
CA ARG A 93 4.05 24.00 -0.91
C ARG A 93 5.37 24.30 -0.20
N SER A 94 5.37 25.14 0.83
CA SER A 94 6.59 25.58 1.54
C SER A 94 6.96 24.72 2.75
N THR A 95 6.04 23.89 3.24
CA THR A 95 6.28 23.04 4.42
C THR A 95 7.15 21.83 4.09
N LYS A 96 8.41 21.86 4.54
CA LYS A 96 9.42 20.81 4.26
C LYS A 96 8.99 19.39 4.66
N MET A 97 8.28 19.22 5.78
CA MET A 97 7.79 17.90 6.22
C MET A 97 6.88 17.24 5.16
N PHE A 98 6.13 18.05 4.41
CA PHE A 98 5.27 17.56 3.34
C PHE A 98 6.05 17.13 2.10
N ASP A 99 7.20 17.75 1.84
CA ASP A 99 8.06 17.36 0.72
C ASP A 99 8.59 15.95 0.88
N ASP A 100 9.00 15.55 2.09
CA ASP A 100 9.53 14.21 2.34
C ASP A 100 8.45 13.13 2.07
N LYS A 101 7.19 13.41 2.41
CA LYS A 101 6.05 12.51 2.15
C LYS A 101 5.73 12.41 0.66
N VAL A 102 5.73 13.54 -0.03
CA VAL A 102 5.53 13.58 -1.49
C VAL A 102 6.69 12.87 -2.21
N ALA A 103 7.93 13.06 -1.76
CA ALA A 103 9.11 12.43 -2.34
C ALA A 103 9.06 10.89 -2.23
N GLU A 104 8.53 10.35 -1.14
CA GLU A 104 8.31 8.92 -0.98
C GLU A 104 7.32 8.36 -2.01
N LEU A 105 6.18 9.04 -2.19
CA LEU A 105 5.21 8.68 -3.24
C LEU A 105 5.82 8.80 -4.65
N ARG A 106 6.57 9.86 -4.93
CA ARG A 106 7.20 10.06 -6.24
C ARG A 106 8.25 8.99 -6.55
N ARG A 107 8.98 8.49 -5.54
CA ARG A 107 9.89 7.34 -5.71
C ARG A 107 9.13 6.07 -6.10
N ALA A 108 8.04 5.75 -5.40
CA ALA A 108 7.20 4.60 -5.75
C ALA A 108 6.60 4.73 -7.17
N GLN A 109 6.14 5.93 -7.54
CA GLN A 109 5.63 6.21 -8.89
C GLN A 109 6.72 6.07 -9.97
N ALA A 110 7.94 6.52 -9.70
CA ALA A 110 9.05 6.33 -10.65
C ALA A 110 9.38 4.85 -10.85
N GLU A 111 9.33 4.04 -9.81
CA GLU A 111 9.51 2.59 -9.91
C GLU A 111 8.38 1.92 -10.69
N ALA A 112 7.13 2.35 -10.46
CA ALA A 112 5.97 1.91 -11.23
C ALA A 112 6.09 2.25 -12.71
N GLU A 113 6.54 3.47 -13.06
CA GLU A 113 6.77 3.90 -14.45
C GLU A 113 7.76 2.97 -15.17
N ILE A 114 8.88 2.67 -14.50
CA ILE A 114 9.90 1.77 -15.00
C ILE A 114 9.34 0.38 -15.28
N ARG A 115 8.54 -0.16 -14.36
CA ARG A 115 8.02 -1.53 -14.43
C ARG A 115 6.89 -1.66 -15.44
N CYS A 116 5.97 -0.69 -15.48
CA CYS A 116 4.68 -0.85 -16.13
C CYS A 116 4.58 -0.15 -17.49
N TYR A 117 5.44 0.84 -17.78
CA TYR A 117 5.32 1.64 -19.02
C TYR A 117 6.51 1.46 -19.97
N ARG A 118 7.70 1.14 -19.47
CA ARG A 118 8.92 1.07 -20.30
C ARG A 118 8.90 -0.07 -21.35
N GLN A 119 8.21 -1.18 -21.11
CA GLN A 119 8.22 -2.34 -22.02
C GLN A 119 7.36 -2.20 -23.28
N THR A 120 6.52 -1.17 -23.37
CA THR A 120 5.61 -0.96 -24.51
C THR A 120 6.09 0.09 -25.51
N ALA A 121 7.30 0.63 -25.36
CA ALA A 121 7.87 1.63 -26.26
C ALA A 121 8.62 1.03 -27.47
N ASN A 122 8.21 -0.16 -27.93
CA ASN A 122 8.78 -0.88 -29.08
C ASN A 122 7.69 -1.25 -30.08
#